data_AF-A0A3Z6QNU5-F1
#
_entry.id   AF-A0A3Z6QNU5-F1
#
_cell.length_a   1.000
_cell.length_b   1.000
_cell.length_c   1.000
_cell.angle_alpha   90.00
_cell.angle_beta   90.00
_cell.angle_gamma   90.00
#
_symmetry.space_group_name_H-M   'P 1'
#
loop_
_entity.id
_entity.type
_entity.pdbx_description
1 polymer ?
#
loop_
_entity_poly.entity_id
_entity_poly.type
_entity_poly.pdbx_seq_one_letter_code
_entity_poly.pdbx_strand_id
1 'polypeptide(L)'
;MNTQNVNVKTATKESSERWDEKALDSLNSLQMCVSNALLEYQRCPDKARLETQTIRLMDKLEANIRLIPVATPPLQQKVDEIAQMLHLMAHFAGTELRK
;
A
#
# COMPACT_ATOMS: atom_id res chain seq x y z
N MET A 1 9.58 -47.63 -13.02
CA MET A 1 9.88 -46.75 -11.88
C MET A 1 10.86 -45.70 -12.37
N ASN A 2 10.43 -44.44 -12.52
CA ASN A 2 11.34 -43.33 -12.79
C ASN A 2 10.98 -42.20 -11.83
N THR A 3 11.99 -41.82 -11.04
CA THR A 3 11.91 -41.07 -9.80
C THR A 3 11.51 -39.63 -10.07
N GLN A 4 10.42 -39.19 -9.43
CA GLN A 4 10.02 -37.79 -9.40
C GLN A 4 11.11 -36.96 -8.72
N ASN A 5 11.91 -36.26 -9.53
CA ASN A 5 12.80 -35.21 -9.04
C ASN A 5 11.96 -33.95 -8.79
N VAL A 6 11.25 -33.93 -7.65
CA VAL A 6 10.54 -32.74 -7.16
C VAL A 6 11.57 -31.69 -6.72
N ASN A 7 11.94 -30.87 -7.68
CA ASN A 7 12.81 -29.71 -7.52
C ASN A 7 12.24 -28.76 -6.45
N VAL A 8 12.85 -28.75 -5.27
CA VAL A 8 12.61 -27.92 -4.08
C VAL A 8 12.61 -26.39 -4.31
N LYS A 9 12.74 -25.90 -5.56
CA LYS A 9 12.69 -24.47 -5.89
C LYS A 9 11.28 -23.93 -6.18
N THR A 10 10.25 -24.77 -6.32
CA THR A 10 8.88 -24.32 -6.61
C THR A 10 8.15 -23.78 -5.38
N ALA A 11 8.46 -24.27 -4.17
CA ALA A 11 7.79 -23.79 -2.95
C ALA A 11 8.16 -22.33 -2.61
N THR A 12 9.37 -21.89 -2.98
CA THR A 12 9.85 -20.54 -2.69
C THR A 12 9.23 -19.50 -3.63
N LYS A 13 8.95 -19.88 -4.88
CA LYS A 13 8.34 -18.97 -5.86
C LYS A 13 6.84 -18.83 -5.63
N GLU A 14 6.14 -19.95 -5.42
CA GLU A 14 4.70 -19.95 -5.14
C GLU A 14 4.36 -19.20 -3.84
N SER A 15 5.20 -19.35 -2.80
CA SER A 15 5.04 -18.59 -1.57
C SER A 15 5.22 -17.09 -1.82
N SER A 16 6.25 -16.68 -2.58
CA SER A 16 6.49 -15.27 -2.91
C SER A 16 5.35 -14.67 -3.73
N GLU A 17 4.92 -15.34 -4.80
CA GLU A 17 3.82 -14.88 -5.68
C GLU A 17 2.52 -14.66 -4.90
N ARG A 18 2.24 -15.56 -3.94
CA ARG A 18 1.04 -15.47 -3.10
C ARG A 18 1.09 -14.33 -2.09
N TRP A 19 2.29 -13.94 -1.63
CA TRP A 19 2.49 -12.72 -0.83
C TRP A 19 2.39 -11.46 -1.68
N ASP A 20 2.95 -11.49 -2.90
CA ASP A 20 2.86 -10.38 -3.85
C ASP A 20 1.39 -10.06 -4.21
N GLU A 21 0.55 -11.06 -4.50
CA GLU A 21 -0.86 -10.85 -4.80
C GLU A 21 -1.64 -10.24 -3.62
N LYS A 22 -1.42 -10.76 -2.41
CA LYS A 22 -2.10 -10.26 -1.20
C LYS A 22 -1.67 -8.84 -0.84
N ALA A 23 -0.37 -8.55 -0.96
CA ALA A 23 0.16 -7.21 -0.75
C ALA A 23 -0.39 -6.25 -1.81
N LEU A 24 -0.45 -6.66 -3.07
CA LEU A 24 -0.97 -5.85 -4.16
C LEU A 24 -2.46 -5.52 -3.99
N ASP A 25 -3.27 -6.49 -3.59
CA ASP A 25 -4.68 -6.31 -3.23
C ASP A 25 -4.85 -5.33 -2.06
N SER A 26 -4.06 -5.50 -1.00
CA SER A 26 -4.08 -4.61 0.16
C SER A 26 -3.70 -3.17 -0.23
N LEU A 27 -2.69 -3.00 -1.07
CA LEU A 27 -2.31 -1.69 -1.62
C LEU A 27 -3.39 -1.12 -2.55
N ASN A 28 -4.10 -1.94 -3.34
CA ASN A 28 -5.22 -1.49 -4.18
C ASN A 28 -6.36 -0.96 -3.31
N SER A 29 -6.68 -1.68 -2.23
CA SER A 29 -7.67 -1.25 -1.25
C SER A 29 -7.28 0.08 -0.59
N LEU A 30 -5.99 0.26 -0.23
CA LEU A 30 -5.49 1.52 0.30
C LEU A 30 -5.59 2.66 -0.70
N GLN A 31 -5.19 2.44 -1.94
CA GLN A 31 -5.33 3.43 -3.01
C GLN A 31 -6.79 3.86 -3.20
N MET A 32 -7.72 2.90 -3.18
CA MET A 32 -9.16 3.20 -3.26
C MET A 32 -9.64 4.04 -2.06
N CYS A 33 -9.14 3.78 -0.85
CA CYS A 33 -9.45 4.59 0.33
C CYS A 33 -8.89 6.01 0.21
N VAL A 34 -7.67 6.17 -0.30
CA VAL A 34 -7.03 7.47 -0.58
C VAL A 34 -7.84 8.26 -1.59
N SER A 35 -8.20 7.65 -2.71
CA SER A 35 -9.05 8.29 -3.72
C SER A 35 -10.43 8.68 -3.17
N ASN A 36 -11.05 7.81 -2.37
CA ASN A 36 -12.32 8.12 -1.72
C ASN A 36 -12.20 9.31 -0.76
N ALA A 37 -11.16 9.35 0.07
CA ALA A 37 -10.93 10.46 0.99
C ALA A 37 -10.71 11.79 0.27
N LEU A 38 -9.97 11.78 -0.85
CA LEU A 38 -9.80 12.96 -1.71
C LEU A 38 -11.11 13.40 -2.36
N LEU A 39 -11.91 12.47 -2.90
CA LEU A 39 -13.23 12.76 -3.47
C LEU A 39 -14.19 13.35 -2.41
N GLU A 40 -14.18 12.78 -1.20
CA GLU A 40 -14.96 13.28 -0.08
C GLU A 40 -14.53 14.69 0.33
N TYR A 41 -13.22 14.97 0.34
CA TYR A 41 -12.68 16.30 0.61
C TYR A 41 -13.05 17.31 -0.48
N GLN A 42 -13.05 16.90 -1.76
CA GLN A 42 -13.56 17.76 -2.84
C GLN A 42 -15.05 18.10 -2.66
N ARG A 43 -15.85 17.15 -2.15
CA ARG A 43 -17.29 17.37 -1.88
C ARG A 43 -17.53 18.19 -0.61
N CYS A 44 -16.69 18.04 0.41
CA CYS A 44 -16.78 18.76 1.67
C CYS A 44 -15.36 19.00 2.19
N PRO A 45 -14.78 20.22 2.01
CA PRO A 45 -13.39 20.50 2.32
C PRO A 45 -13.16 20.63 3.83
N ASP A 46 -13.15 19.48 4.51
CA ASP A 46 -12.84 19.34 5.93
C ASP A 46 -11.38 18.90 6.11
N LYS A 47 -10.53 19.85 6.46
CA LYS A 47 -9.08 19.62 6.61
C LYS A 47 -8.75 18.71 7.79
N ALA A 48 -9.47 18.82 8.91
CA ALA A 48 -9.23 18.02 10.10
C ALA A 48 -9.58 16.54 9.85
N ARG A 49 -10.66 16.29 9.11
CA ARG A 49 -11.04 14.95 8.67
C ARG A 49 -10.04 14.40 7.66
N LEU A 50 -9.60 15.21 6.70
CA LEU A 50 -8.60 14.81 5.72
C LEU A 50 -7.26 14.45 6.39
N GLU A 51 -6.80 15.24 7.37
CA GLU A 51 -5.61 14.95 8.18
C GLU A 51 -5.75 13.61 8.90
N THR A 52 -6.87 13.41 9.61
CA THR A 52 -7.14 12.16 10.34
C THR A 52 -7.16 10.95 9.40
N GLN A 53 -7.77 11.08 8.22
CA GLN A 53 -7.77 10.04 7.19
C GLN A 53 -6.35 9.77 6.67
N THR A 54 -5.57 10.82 6.42
CA THR A 54 -4.19 10.71 5.92
C THR A 54 -3.29 9.96 6.90
N ILE A 55 -3.32 10.34 8.19
CA ILE A 55 -2.54 9.67 9.25
C ILE A 55 -2.91 8.19 9.33
N ARG A 56 -4.21 7.86 9.33
CA ARG A 56 -4.69 6.47 9.37
C ARG A 56 -4.27 5.66 8.15
N LEU A 57 -4.27 6.27 6.97
CA LEU A 57 -3.89 5.60 5.73
C LEU A 57 -2.38 5.42 5.62
N MET A 58 -1.59 6.37 6.11
CA MET A 58 -0.13 6.21 6.25
C MET A 58 0.23 5.08 7.20
N ASP A 59 -0.39 5.00 8.37
CA ASP A 59 -0.16 3.93 9.34
C ASP A 59 -0.46 2.55 8.71
N LYS A 60 -1.56 2.44 7.96
CA LYS A 60 -1.87 1.22 7.19
C LYS A 60 -0.86 0.94 6.09
N LEU A 61 -0.38 1.96 5.37
CA LEU A 61 0.65 1.78 4.34
C LEU A 61 1.94 1.23 4.96
N GLU A 62 2.38 1.81 6.07
CA GLU A 62 3.56 1.35 6.80
C GLU A 62 3.38 -0.09 7.32
N ALA A 63 2.21 -0.40 7.90
CA ALA A 63 1.89 -1.76 8.34
C ALA A 63 1.95 -2.76 7.18
N ASN A 64 1.47 -2.38 5.99
CA ASN A 64 1.57 -3.23 4.79
C ASN A 64 3.03 -3.40 4.34
N ILE A 65 3.82 -2.32 4.31
CA ILE A 65 5.25 -2.39 3.95
C ILE A 65 6.02 -3.32 4.90
N ARG A 66 5.77 -3.23 6.22
CA ARG A 66 6.41 -4.10 7.22
C ARG A 66 6.03 -5.58 7.06
N LEU A 67 4.85 -5.87 6.54
CA LEU A 67 4.39 -7.23 6.26
C LEU A 67 4.96 -7.80 4.96
N ILE A 68 5.55 -6.97 4.10
CA ILE A 68 6.19 -7.39 2.84
C ILE A 68 7.65 -7.77 3.15
N PRO A 69 8.02 -9.06 3.18
CA PRO A 69 9.37 -9.51 3.54
C PRO A 69 10.42 -9.15 2.47
N VAL A 70 9.99 -9.06 1.21
CA VAL A 70 10.80 -8.61 0.07
C VAL A 70 9.95 -7.65 -0.74
N ALA A 71 10.34 -6.38 -0.76
CA ALA A 71 9.71 -5.40 -1.64
C ALA A 71 10.11 -5.71 -3.08
N THR A 72 9.20 -6.30 -3.85
CA THR A 72 9.40 -6.46 -5.29
C THR A 72 9.28 -5.08 -5.97
N PRO A 73 10.01 -4.83 -7.06
CA PRO A 73 9.94 -3.56 -7.78
C PRO A 73 8.51 -3.05 -8.10
N PRO A 74 7.54 -3.90 -8.51
CA PRO A 74 6.17 -3.44 -8.74
C PRO A 74 5.41 -3.09 -7.45
N LEU A 75 5.61 -3.84 -6.35
CA LEU A 75 5.02 -3.50 -5.05
C LEU A 75 5.57 -2.17 -4.54
N GLN A 76 6.88 -1.96 -4.68
CA GLN A 76 7.56 -0.75 -4.24
C GLN A 76 7.07 0.48 -5.01
N GLN A 77 6.92 0.39 -6.33
CA GLN A 77 6.32 1.47 -7.15
C GLN A 77 4.93 1.83 -6.64
N LYS A 78 4.10 0.83 -6.36
CA LYS A 78 2.73 1.07 -5.92
C LYS A 78 2.65 1.66 -4.50
N VAL A 79 3.53 1.22 -3.62
CA VAL A 79 3.71 1.84 -2.30
C VAL A 79 4.10 3.31 -2.44
N ASP A 80 5.05 3.61 -3.33
CA ASP A 80 5.52 4.97 -3.58
C ASP A 80 4.42 5.86 -4.17
N GLU A 81 3.63 5.36 -5.13
CA GLU A 81 2.46 6.06 -5.65
C GLU A 81 1.45 6.40 -4.55
N ILE A 82 1.12 5.44 -3.68
CA ILE A 82 0.20 5.67 -2.56
C ILE A 82 0.80 6.66 -1.55
N ALA A 83 2.09 6.56 -1.25
CA ALA A 83 2.79 7.50 -0.40
C ALA A 83 2.73 8.92 -0.97
N GLN A 84 2.99 9.10 -2.27
CA GLN A 84 2.89 10.39 -2.95
C GLN A 84 1.46 10.96 -2.84
N MET A 85 0.43 10.15 -3.04
CA MET A 85 -0.97 10.60 -2.87
C MET A 85 -1.29 10.98 -1.42
N LEU A 86 -0.77 10.25 -0.44
CA LEU A 86 -0.94 10.57 0.98
C LEU A 86 -0.21 11.85 1.37
N HIS A 87 0.99 12.08 0.83
CA HIS A 87 1.71 13.34 0.98
C HIS A 87 0.90 14.50 0.40
N LEU A 88 0.25 14.31 -0.75
CA LEU A 88 -0.63 15.31 -1.34
C LEU A 88 -1.88 15.56 -0.46
N MET A 89 -2.50 14.52 0.11
CA MET A 89 -3.60 14.67 1.05
C MET A 89 -3.20 15.47 2.29
N ALA A 90 -2.04 15.18 2.89
CA ALA A 90 -1.53 15.93 4.02
C ALA A 90 -1.30 17.40 3.66
N HIS A 91 -0.71 17.65 2.48
CA HIS A 91 -0.52 19.01 1.97
C HIS A 91 -1.85 19.77 1.83
N PHE A 92 -2.89 19.13 1.30
CA PHE A 92 -4.23 19.73 1.23
C PHE A 92 -4.86 19.96 2.60
N ALA A 93 -4.61 19.08 3.57
CA ALA A 93 -5.03 19.25 4.94
C ALA A 93 -4.30 20.41 5.66
N GLY A 94 -3.20 20.90 5.10
CA GLY A 94 -2.34 21.90 5.73
C GLY A 94 -1.36 21.30 6.74
N THR A 95 -1.21 19.98 6.70
CA THR A 95 -0.31 19.23 7.59
C THR A 95 0.96 18.92 6.81
N GLU A 96 2.10 19.48 7.23
CA GLU A 96 3.38 18.94 6.80
C GLU A 96 3.62 17.65 7.59
N LEU A 97 3.50 16.51 6.94
CA LEU A 97 4.04 15.25 7.43
C LEU A 97 5.54 15.48 7.64
N ARG A 98 5.93 15.72 8.90
CA ARG A 98 7.31 16.02 9.25
C ARG A 98 8.19 14.86 8.78
N LYS A 99 9.20 15.24 8.01
CA LYS A 99 10.24 14.41 7.41
C LYS A 99 11.06 13.69 8.46
#